data_AF-A0A662V661-F1
#
_entry.id   AF-A0A662V661-F1
#
_cell.length_a   1.000
_cell.length_b   1.000
_cell.length_c   1.000
_cell.angle_alpha   90.00
_cell.angle_beta   90.00
_cell.angle_gamma   90.00
#
_symmetry.space_group_name_H-M   'P 1'
#
loop_
_entity.id
_entity.type
_entity.pdbx_description
1 polymer ?
#
loop_
_entity_poly.entity_id
_entity_poly.type
_entity_poly.pdbx_seq_one_letter_code
_entity_poly.pdbx_strand_id
1 'polypeptide(L)'
;MMPGEDVIYVEIPTPLVKRPRLLKHAGIDQGMRPGKGFSELELKEAGLSIREARKLGIPIDLRRRSAHSWNIEALKKFLEQIRELRSVPESR
;
A
#
# COMPACT_ATOMS: atom_id res chain seq x y z
N MET A 1 5.76 16.11 32.62
CA MET A 1 4.51 15.65 32.01
C MET A 1 4.60 16.02 30.54
N MET A 2 4.70 15.04 29.63
CA MET A 2 5.09 15.28 28.24
C MET A 2 4.00 16.11 27.54
N PRO A 3 4.34 17.25 26.89
CA PRO A 3 3.37 18.06 26.16
C PRO A 3 2.78 17.25 25.01
N GLY A 4 1.49 17.45 24.75
CA GLY A 4 0.72 16.75 23.73
C GLY A 4 1.31 16.94 22.34
N GLU A 5 1.88 15.87 21.80
CA GLU A 5 2.09 15.73 20.36
C GLU A 5 0.76 15.25 19.77
N ASP A 6 0.16 16.06 18.91
CA ASP A 6 -0.92 15.63 18.03
C ASP A 6 -0.34 14.64 16.99
N VAL A 7 -0.09 13.41 17.43
CA VAL A 7 0.45 12.35 16.57
C VAL A 7 -0.67 11.85 15.67
N ILE A 8 -0.63 12.21 14.40
CA ILE A 8 -1.54 11.68 13.39
C ILE A 8 -1.03 10.31 12.93
N TYR A 9 -1.79 9.27 13.25
CA TYR A 9 -1.50 7.92 12.78
C TYR A 9 -2.04 7.73 11.35
N VAL A 10 -1.15 7.47 10.40
CA VAL A 10 -1.52 7.10 9.03
C VAL A 10 -1.21 5.61 8.84
N GLU A 11 -2.23 4.80 8.54
CA GLU A 11 -2.05 3.37 8.31
C GLU A 11 -1.37 3.10 6.97
N ILE A 12 -0.31 2.30 6.99
CA ILE A 12 0.38 1.87 5.78
C ILE A 12 -0.49 0.83 5.07
N PRO A 13 -0.81 1.00 3.77
CA PRO A 13 -1.70 0.09 3.08
C PRO A 13 -1.06 -1.30 2.96
N THR A 14 -1.83 -2.35 3.21
CA THR A 14 -1.39 -3.73 2.96
C THR A 14 -1.79 -4.17 1.55
N PRO A 15 -0.88 -4.76 0.77
CA PRO A 15 -1.21 -5.27 -0.55
C PRO A 15 -2.07 -6.53 -0.43
N LEU A 16 -3.13 -6.64 -1.23
CA LEU A 16 -3.95 -7.84 -1.36
C LEU A 16 -3.54 -8.62 -2.62
N VAL A 17 -3.49 -9.95 -2.50
CA VAL A 17 -3.10 -10.86 -3.59
C VAL A 17 -4.06 -12.03 -3.63
N LYS A 18 -4.36 -12.54 -4.82
CA LYS A 18 -5.13 -13.79 -4.95
C LYS A 18 -4.35 -14.96 -4.39
N ARG A 19 -5.04 -15.86 -3.70
CA ARG A 19 -4.47 -17.16 -3.35
C ARG A 19 -4.25 -17.98 -4.62
N PRO A 20 -3.14 -18.72 -4.73
CA PRO A 20 -2.91 -19.58 -5.87
C PRO A 20 -4.02 -20.62 -5.97
N ARG A 21 -4.55 -20.82 -7.18
CA ARG A 21 -5.55 -21.85 -7.43
C ARG A 21 -4.86 -23.21 -7.42
N LEU A 22 -5.27 -24.08 -6.50
CA LEU A 22 -4.69 -25.42 -6.35
C LEU A 22 -5.53 -26.43 -7.13
N LEU A 23 -4.87 -27.26 -7.94
CA LEU A 23 -5.53 -28.28 -8.77
C LEU A 23 -6.39 -29.25 -7.95
N LYS A 24 -5.94 -29.60 -6.74
CA LYS A 24 -6.64 -30.49 -5.80
C LYS A 24 -7.98 -29.95 -5.28
N HIS A 25 -8.26 -28.66 -5.47
CA HIS A 25 -9.53 -28.05 -5.10
C HIS A 25 -10.41 -27.76 -6.33
N ALA A 26 -10.24 -28.53 -7.42
CA ALA A 26 -11.09 -28.47 -8.61
C ALA A 26 -11.27 -27.04 -9.20
N GLY A 27 -10.24 -26.19 -9.09
CA GLY A 27 -10.29 -24.83 -9.63
C GLY A 27 -11.08 -23.81 -8.80
N ILE A 28 -11.51 -24.18 -7.57
CA ILE A 28 -12.19 -23.26 -6.65
C ILE A 28 -11.29 -22.06 -6.34
N ASP A 29 -11.85 -20.86 -6.42
CA ASP A 29 -11.18 -19.63 -6.02
C ASP A 29 -11.03 -19.59 -4.50
N GLN A 30 -9.79 -19.62 -4.01
CA GLN A 30 -9.51 -19.62 -2.58
C GLN A 30 -9.60 -18.22 -1.95
N GLY A 31 -9.92 -17.19 -2.74
CA GLY A 31 -10.05 -15.82 -2.29
C GLY A 31 -8.72 -15.07 -2.21
N MET A 32 -8.70 -14.01 -1.39
CA MET A 32 -7.55 -13.11 -1.28
C MET A 32 -6.75 -13.36 0.00
N ARG A 33 -5.51 -12.86 0.01
CA ARG A 33 -4.62 -12.85 1.18
C ARG A 33 -3.80 -11.57 1.19
N PRO A 34 -3.35 -11.11 2.38
CA PRO A 34 -2.31 -10.08 2.44
C PRO A 34 -1.03 -10.61 1.78
N GLY A 35 -0.47 -9.81 0.89
CA GLY A 35 0.82 -10.02 0.26
C GLY A 35 1.95 -9.51 1.13
N LYS A 36 3.18 -9.93 0.82
CA LYS A 36 4.39 -9.46 1.52
C LYS A 36 4.70 -7.97 1.31
N GLY A 37 4.33 -7.44 0.14
CA GLY A 37 4.67 -6.09 -0.32
C GLY A 37 4.05 -5.81 -1.69
N PHE A 38 4.05 -4.54 -2.09
CA PHE A 38 3.62 -4.07 -3.41
C PHE A 38 4.66 -4.39 -4.46
N SER A 39 4.21 -4.68 -5.69
CA SER A 39 5.12 -4.91 -6.81
C SER A 39 5.72 -3.61 -7.34
N GLU A 40 6.82 -3.72 -8.07
CA GLU A 40 7.44 -2.57 -8.74
C GLU A 40 6.49 -1.88 -9.73
N LEU A 41 5.67 -2.68 -10.45
CA LEU A 41 4.69 -2.16 -11.39
C LEU A 41 3.58 -1.37 -10.68
N GLU A 42 3.08 -1.88 -9.55
CA GLU A 42 2.03 -1.20 -8.76
C GLU A 42 2.52 0.15 -8.23
N LEU A 43 3.76 0.20 -7.73
CA LEU A 43 4.38 1.45 -7.28
C LEU A 43 4.54 2.45 -8.43
N LYS A 44 5.01 1.98 -9.59
CA LYS A 44 5.20 2.82 -10.77
C LYS A 44 3.87 3.39 -11.29
N GLU A 45 2.80 2.60 -11.32
CA GLU A 45 1.46 3.05 -11.71
C GLU A 45 0.81 3.98 -10.67
N ALA A 46 1.15 3.82 -9.39
CA ALA A 46 0.76 4.75 -8.34
C ALA A 46 1.58 6.06 -8.37
N GLY A 47 2.62 6.15 -9.21
CA GLY A 47 3.49 7.33 -9.31
C GLY A 47 4.58 7.38 -8.24
N LEU A 48 4.89 6.25 -7.59
CA LEU A 48 5.94 6.14 -6.57
C LEU A 48 7.21 5.50 -7.12
N SER A 49 8.35 6.10 -6.80
CA SER A 49 9.64 5.43 -6.90
C SER A 49 9.82 4.43 -5.75
N ILE A 50 10.60 3.36 -5.99
CA ILE A 50 11.02 2.40 -4.95
C ILE A 50 11.67 3.14 -3.76
N ARG A 51 12.44 4.20 -4.04
CA ARG A 51 13.10 5.00 -3.01
C ARG A 51 12.10 5.75 -2.13
N GLU A 52 11.06 6.32 -2.74
CA GLU A 52 10.01 7.06 -2.03
C GLU A 52 9.14 6.09 -1.21
N ALA A 53 8.75 4.97 -1.81
CA ALA A 53 8.01 3.92 -1.11
C ALA A 53 8.75 3.41 0.14
N ARG A 54 10.08 3.23 0.05
CA ARG A 54 10.90 2.88 1.22
C ARG A 54 10.90 3.96 2.30
N LYS A 55 10.96 5.24 1.92
CA LYS A 55 10.91 6.36 2.86
C LYS A 55 9.56 6.44 3.58
N LEU A 56 8.48 6.12 2.86
CA LEU A 56 7.11 6.07 3.39
C LEU A 56 6.83 4.80 4.21
N GLY A 57 7.79 3.88 4.36
CA GLY A 57 7.60 2.61 5.08
C GLY A 57 6.71 1.60 4.34
N ILE A 58 6.42 1.82 3.05
CA ILE A 58 5.61 0.92 2.25
C ILE A 58 6.37 -0.39 2.00
N PRO A 59 5.79 -1.56 2.29
CA PRO A 59 6.44 -2.85 2.04
C PRO A 59 6.51 -3.14 0.53
N ILE A 60 7.70 -3.51 0.04
CA ILE A 60 7.98 -3.72 -1.39
C ILE A 60 8.37 -5.17 -1.66
N ASP A 61 7.79 -5.78 -2.69
CA ASP A 61 8.13 -7.10 -3.22
C ASP A 61 8.60 -7.00 -4.68
N LEU A 62 9.89 -6.71 -4.86
CA LEU A 62 10.52 -6.55 -6.18
C LEU A 62 10.53 -7.83 -7.02
N ARG A 63 10.25 -9.00 -6.42
CA ARG A 63 10.22 -10.28 -7.15
C ARG A 63 8.88 -10.51 -7.83
N ARG A 64 7.83 -9.78 -7.44
CA ARG A 64 6.50 -9.92 -8.01
C ARG A 64 6.37 -9.11 -9.30
N ARG A 65 5.91 -9.76 -10.37
CA ARG A 65 5.67 -9.14 -11.68
C ARG A 65 4.20 -8.91 -12.00
N SER A 66 3.29 -9.31 -11.11
CA SER A 66 1.86 -9.03 -11.26
C SER A 66 1.53 -7.65 -10.70
N ALA A 67 0.61 -6.96 -11.37
CA ALA A 67 -0.02 -5.75 -10.86
C ALA A 67 -1.52 -6.00 -10.66
N HIS A 68 -2.05 -5.45 -9.57
CA HIS A 68 -3.46 -5.51 -9.29
C HIS A 68 -4.04 -4.12 -9.07
N SER A 69 -5.15 -3.82 -9.76
CA SER A 69 -5.78 -2.49 -9.73
C SER A 69 -6.18 -2.04 -8.32
N TRP A 70 -6.65 -2.96 -7.47
CA TRP A 70 -7.02 -2.65 -6.08
C TRP A 70 -5.83 -2.21 -5.22
N ASN A 71 -4.63 -2.74 -5.49
CA ASN A 71 -3.41 -2.33 -4.79
C ASN A 71 -2.97 -0.93 -5.22
N ILE A 72 -3.10 -0.62 -6.52
CA ILE A 72 -2.78 0.71 -7.08
C ILE A 72 -3.73 1.76 -6.50
N GLU A 73 -5.02 1.45 -6.41
CA GLU A 73 -6.00 2.35 -5.80
C GLU A 73 -5.70 2.60 -4.31
N ALA A 74 -5.35 1.55 -3.55
CA ALA A 74 -4.97 1.68 -2.15
C ALA A 74 -3.74 2.59 -1.98
N LEU A 75 -2.72 2.45 -2.84
CA LEU A 75 -1.55 3.33 -2.85
C LEU A 75 -1.93 4.78 -3.16
N LYS A 76 -2.78 5.03 -4.16
CA LYS A 76 -3.23 6.38 -4.52
C LYS A 76 -3.99 7.06 -3.37
N LYS A 77 -4.91 6.35 -2.73
CA LYS A 77 -5.65 6.84 -1.55
C LYS A 77 -4.72 7.20 -0.40
N PHE A 78 -3.71 6.36 -0.13
CA PHE A 78 -2.71 6.65 0.89
C PHE A 78 -1.90 7.92 0.59
N LEU A 79 -1.51 8.13 -0.67
CA LEU A 79 -0.80 9.35 -1.08
C LEU A 79 -1.67 10.60 -1.00
N GLU A 80 -2.95 10.48 -1.34
CA GLU A 80 -3.93 11.55 -1.20
C GLU A 80 -4.10 11.96 0.26
N GLN A 81 -4.24 10.99 1.18
CA GLN A 81 -4.29 11.24 2.62
C GLN A 81 -3.04 11.98 3.12
N ILE A 82 -1.84 11.55 2.71
CA ILE A 82 -0.59 12.24 3.07
C ILE A 82 -0.57 13.68 2.54
N ARG A 83 -1.09 13.90 1.32
CA ARG A 83 -1.15 15.22 0.72
C ARG A 83 -2.11 16.13 1.46
N GLU A 84 -3.29 15.63 1.80
CA GLU A 84 -4.31 16.35 2.57
C GLU A 84 -3.76 16.80 3.92
N LEU A 85 -3.12 15.87 4.66
CA LEU A 85 -2.47 16.14 5.93
C LEU A 85 -1.40 17.22 5.83
N ARG A 86 -0.69 17.30 4.69
CA ARG A 86 0.33 18.30 4.45
C ARG A 86 -0.25 19.66 4.03
N SER A 87 -1.48 19.70 3.52
CA SER A 87 -2.15 20.92 3.08
C SER A 87 -2.98 21.62 4.16
N VAL A 88 -3.21 20.98 5.31
CA VAL A 88 -3.80 21.66 6.47
C VAL A 88 -2.79 22.73 6.92
N PRO A 89 -3.08 24.04 6.77
CA PRO A 89 -2.24 25.04 7.37
C PRO A 89 -2.38 24.88 8.89
N GLU A 90 -1.25 24.89 9.61
CA GLU A 90 -1.26 25.12 11.06
C GLU A 90 -2.01 26.44 11.30
N SER A 91 -3.33 26.35 11.52
CA SER A 91 -4.12 27.49 11.95
C SER A 91 -3.66 27.81 13.36
N ARG A 92 -2.80 28.82 13.42
CA ARG A 92 -2.37 29.54 14.63
C ARG A 92 -3.56 30.00 15.45
#